data_AF-A0A090RJI2-F1
#
_entry.id   AF-A0A090RJI2-F1
#
_cell.length_a   1.000
_cell.length_b   1.000
_cell.length_c   1.000
_cell.angle_alpha   90.00
_cell.angle_beta   90.00
_cell.angle_gamma   90.00
#
_symmetry.space_group_name_H-M   'P 1'
#
loop_
_entity.id
_entity.type
_entity.pdbx_description
1 polymer ?
#
loop_
_entity_poly.entity_id
_entity_poly.type
_entity_poly.pdbx_seq_one_letter_code
_entity_poly.pdbx_strand_id
1 'polypeptide(L)'
;MPKIKEHRLAKGDAYSYNWSLTIPPEFQLPFEPTHEAMASLDLHMNQRPEHLAANLRRAFSGIVAGNVKEEGIREIERKGRFKINGDTALMKRMDKLLKQFVDQQRMKLPGTKYEPCYEIITAVPVNSK
;
A
#
# COMPACT_ATOMS: atom_id res chain seq x y z
N MET A 1 16.18 -21.99 -17.14
CA MET A 1 16.33 -21.25 -15.86
C MET A 1 17.31 -21.98 -14.91
N PRO A 2 18.60 -22.15 -15.28
CA PRO A 2 19.56 -22.97 -14.51
C PRO A 2 19.83 -22.44 -13.09
N LYS A 3 19.99 -21.12 -12.94
CA LYS A 3 20.26 -20.48 -11.63
C LYS A 3 19.22 -20.78 -10.54
N ILE A 4 17.92 -20.80 -10.89
CA ILE A 4 16.85 -21.11 -9.92
C ILE A 4 16.94 -22.57 -9.52
N LYS A 5 17.13 -23.47 -10.49
CA LYS A 5 17.28 -24.91 -10.23
C LYS A 5 18.47 -25.19 -9.32
N GLU A 6 19.62 -24.58 -9.60
CA GLU A 6 20.85 -24.69 -8.79
C GLU A 6 20.64 -24.14 -7.38
N HIS A 7 20.01 -22.97 -7.22
CA HIS A 7 19.70 -22.42 -5.91
C HIS A 7 18.80 -23.36 -5.08
N ARG A 8 17.73 -23.92 -5.68
CA ARG A 8 16.85 -24.87 -4.99
C ARG A 8 17.60 -26.14 -4.58
N LEU A 9 18.41 -26.69 -5.49
CA LEU A 9 19.25 -27.85 -5.19
C LEU A 9 20.22 -27.57 -4.03
N ALA A 10 20.91 -26.43 -4.05
CA ALA A 10 21.87 -26.04 -3.01
C ALA A 10 21.21 -25.82 -1.64
N LYS A 11 19.93 -25.45 -1.61
CA LYS A 11 19.14 -25.29 -0.38
C LYS A 11 18.40 -26.56 0.06
N GLY A 12 18.42 -27.63 -0.75
CA GLY A 12 17.57 -28.80 -0.54
C GLY A 12 16.08 -28.48 -0.64
N ASP A 13 15.71 -27.43 -1.36
CA ASP A 13 14.35 -26.92 -1.48
C ASP A 13 13.64 -27.54 -2.70
N ALA A 14 12.31 -27.55 -2.68
CA ALA A 14 11.50 -28.05 -3.79
C ALA A 14 11.64 -27.15 -5.03
N TYR A 15 11.51 -27.73 -6.22
CA TYR A 15 11.47 -26.94 -7.46
C TYR A 15 10.14 -26.23 -7.67
N SER A 16 9.04 -26.80 -7.17
CA SER A 16 7.66 -26.31 -7.39
C SER A 16 7.16 -25.34 -6.32
N TYR A 17 7.78 -25.27 -5.15
CA TYR A 17 7.43 -24.35 -4.06
C TYR A 17 8.69 -23.88 -3.34
N ASN A 18 8.76 -22.61 -2.94
CA ASN A 18 9.96 -22.00 -2.36
C ASN A 18 9.87 -21.99 -0.83
N TRP A 19 10.15 -23.12 -0.19
CA TRP A 19 10.09 -23.21 1.29
C TRP A 19 11.21 -22.41 1.96
N SER A 20 12.34 -22.25 1.28
CA SER A 20 13.50 -21.52 1.81
C SER A 20 13.32 -20.00 1.83
N LEU A 21 12.28 -19.46 1.19
CA LEU A 21 11.96 -18.04 1.23
C LEU A 21 11.40 -17.66 2.60
N THR A 22 12.16 -16.86 3.35
CA THR A 22 11.67 -16.28 4.60
C THR A 22 10.74 -15.11 4.31
N ILE A 23 9.49 -15.20 4.78
CA ILE A 23 8.51 -14.12 4.70
C ILE A 23 8.21 -13.64 6.13
N PRO A 24 8.57 -12.41 6.51
CA PRO A 24 8.26 -11.89 7.85
C PRO A 24 6.74 -11.79 8.11
N PRO A 25 6.28 -11.95 9.37
CA PRO A 25 4.85 -11.95 9.71
C PRO A 25 4.08 -10.71 9.22
N GLU A 26 4.71 -9.54 9.19
CA GLU A 26 4.10 -8.29 8.74
C GLU A 26 3.61 -8.32 7.27
N PHE A 27 4.17 -9.23 6.45
CA PHE A 27 3.75 -9.47 5.07
C PHE A 27 2.70 -10.57 4.93
N GLN A 28 2.47 -11.36 5.97
CA GLN A 28 1.50 -12.46 5.99
C GLN A 28 0.18 -12.06 6.64
N LEU A 29 0.22 -11.16 7.63
CA LEU A 29 -0.95 -10.73 8.37
C LEU A 29 -1.99 -10.07 7.44
N PRO A 30 -3.27 -10.48 7.52
CA PRO A 30 -4.37 -9.78 6.87
C PRO A 30 -4.39 -8.30 7.25
N PHE A 31 -4.88 -7.47 6.34
CA PHE A 31 -5.02 -6.04 6.57
C PHE A 31 -6.40 -5.59 6.09
N GLU A 32 -7.23 -5.21 7.04
CA GLU A 32 -8.56 -4.64 6.81
C GLU A 32 -8.44 -3.10 6.78
N PRO A 33 -8.70 -2.45 5.62
CA PRO A 33 -8.42 -1.04 5.45
C PRO A 33 -9.58 -0.18 5.95
N THR A 34 -9.66 0.02 7.27
CA THR A 34 -10.51 1.05 7.87
C THR A 34 -9.80 2.41 7.88
N HIS A 35 -10.52 3.53 8.08
CA HIS A 35 -9.89 4.86 8.21
C HIS A 35 -8.85 4.92 9.31
N GLU A 36 -9.10 4.25 10.44
CA GLU A 36 -8.16 4.16 11.56
C GLU A 36 -6.93 3.32 11.19
N ALA A 37 -7.14 2.17 10.57
CA ALA A 37 -6.03 1.30 10.13
C ALA A 37 -5.15 2.00 9.07
N MET A 38 -5.76 2.74 8.15
CA MET A 38 -5.05 3.51 7.12
C MET A 38 -4.30 4.72 7.71
N ALA A 39 -4.87 5.41 8.69
CA ALA A 39 -4.26 6.56 9.34
C ALA A 39 -3.14 6.19 10.34
N SER A 40 -3.15 4.95 10.85
CA SER A 40 -2.15 4.43 11.79
C SER A 40 -0.94 3.76 11.12
N LEU A 41 -0.90 3.68 9.79
CA LEU A 41 0.25 3.14 9.06
C LEU A 41 1.50 3.98 9.35
N ASP A 42 2.56 3.31 9.84
CA ASP A 42 3.84 3.98 10.03
C ASP A 42 4.57 4.13 8.69
N LEU A 43 4.38 5.31 8.07
CA LEU A 43 5.02 5.71 6.82
C LEU A 43 6.12 6.77 7.08
N HIS A 44 6.85 6.65 8.19
CA HIS A 44 8.03 7.47 8.46
C HIS A 44 9.32 6.79 8.02
N MET A 45 10.36 7.57 7.71
CA MET A 45 11.64 7.04 7.24
C MET A 45 12.52 6.45 8.36
N ASN A 46 12.18 6.72 9.64
CA ASN A 46 12.97 6.26 10.79
C ASN A 46 12.56 4.84 11.25
N GLN A 47 12.63 3.89 10.33
CA GLN A 47 12.35 2.47 10.58
C GLN A 47 13.18 1.61 9.62
N ARG A 48 13.22 0.29 9.86
CA ARG A 48 13.88 -0.62 8.91
C ARG A 48 13.15 -0.61 7.54
N PRO A 49 13.86 -0.64 6.41
CA PRO A 49 13.26 -0.57 5.08
C PRO A 49 12.15 -1.60 4.81
N GLU A 50 12.31 -2.82 5.33
CA GLU A 50 11.34 -3.91 5.22
C GLU A 50 10.03 -3.62 5.97
N HIS A 51 10.08 -2.92 7.11
CA HIS A 51 8.88 -2.51 7.83
C HIS A 51 8.15 -1.40 7.07
N LEU A 52 8.90 -0.43 6.53
CA LEU A 52 8.33 0.62 5.67
C LEU A 52 7.67 -0.01 4.43
N ALA A 53 8.33 -1.00 3.81
CA ALA A 53 7.77 -1.73 2.68
C ALA A 53 6.47 -2.48 3.04
N ALA A 54 6.40 -3.09 4.23
CA ALA A 54 5.17 -3.74 4.71
C ALA A 54 4.02 -2.74 4.91
N ASN A 55 4.30 -1.54 5.44
CA ASN A 55 3.29 -0.47 5.60
C ASN A 55 2.88 0.14 4.26
N LEU A 56 3.81 0.33 3.32
CA LEU A 56 3.48 0.73 1.95
C LEU A 56 2.59 -0.31 1.26
N ARG A 57 2.88 -1.61 1.42
CA ARG A 57 2.03 -2.70 0.92
C ARG A 57 0.60 -2.60 1.47
N ARG A 58 0.45 -2.31 2.78
CA ARG A 58 -0.86 -2.07 3.41
C ARG A 58 -1.57 -0.85 2.81
N ALA A 59 -0.87 0.28 2.65
CA ALA A 59 -1.42 1.49 2.06
C ALA A 59 -1.98 1.24 0.65
N PHE A 60 -1.20 0.62 -0.24
CA PHE A 60 -1.67 0.28 -1.59
C PHE A 60 -2.81 -0.75 -1.56
N SER A 61 -2.76 -1.74 -0.66
CA SER A 61 -3.87 -2.69 -0.47
C SER A 61 -5.17 -1.98 -0.07
N GLY A 62 -5.09 -0.96 0.79
CA GLY A 62 -6.24 -0.15 1.18
C GLY A 62 -6.79 0.71 0.04
N ILE A 63 -5.93 1.31 -0.78
CA ILE A 63 -6.36 2.04 -2.00
C ILE A 63 -7.09 1.10 -2.97
N VAL A 64 -6.55 -0.10 -3.19
CA VAL A 64 -7.22 -1.11 -4.02
C VAL A 64 -8.58 -1.48 -3.42
N ALA A 65 -8.65 -1.73 -2.11
CA ALA A 65 -9.91 -2.05 -1.45
C ALA A 65 -10.95 -0.93 -1.60
N GLY A 66 -10.57 0.33 -1.35
CA GLY A 66 -11.46 1.48 -1.50
C GLY A 66 -11.91 1.75 -2.95
N ASN A 67 -11.19 1.23 -3.95
CA ASN A 67 -11.54 1.39 -5.36
C ASN A 67 -12.46 0.29 -5.91
N VAL A 68 -12.29 -0.97 -5.47
CA VAL A 68 -12.95 -2.11 -6.13
C VAL A 68 -13.59 -3.14 -5.20
N LYS A 69 -13.32 -3.12 -3.90
CA LYS A 69 -13.91 -4.08 -2.96
C LYS A 69 -15.13 -3.44 -2.29
N GLU A 70 -16.22 -4.18 -2.22
CA GLU A 70 -17.49 -3.70 -1.67
C GLU A 70 -17.35 -3.09 -0.27
N GLU A 71 -16.68 -3.78 0.66
CA GLU A 71 -16.44 -3.30 2.02
C GLU A 71 -15.64 -1.99 2.05
N GLY A 72 -14.61 -1.89 1.20
CA GLY A 72 -13.78 -0.69 1.09
C GLY A 72 -14.57 0.48 0.51
N ILE A 73 -15.34 0.26 -0.56
CA ILE A 73 -16.20 1.28 -1.17
C ILE A 73 -17.21 1.82 -0.14
N ARG A 74 -17.85 0.93 0.64
CA ARG A 74 -18.79 1.33 1.70
C ARG A 74 -18.14 2.17 2.79
N GLU A 75 -16.91 1.85 3.21
CA GLU A 75 -16.17 2.69 4.17
C GLU A 75 -15.93 4.09 3.59
N ILE A 76 -15.59 4.19 2.30
CA ILE A 76 -15.39 5.46 1.61
C ILE A 76 -16.68 6.27 1.49
N GLU A 77 -17.79 5.63 1.12
CA GLU A 77 -19.10 6.27 1.04
C GLU A 77 -19.56 6.81 2.39
N ARG A 78 -19.28 6.06 3.48
CA ARG A 78 -19.73 6.41 4.83
C ARG A 78 -18.89 7.49 5.51
N LYS A 79 -17.57 7.44 5.35
CA LYS A 79 -16.62 8.26 6.12
C LYS A 79 -15.76 9.18 5.24
N GLY A 80 -15.90 9.11 3.93
CA GLY A 80 -15.06 9.83 2.98
C GLY A 80 -13.72 9.13 2.73
N ARG A 81 -12.74 9.88 2.21
CA ARG A 81 -11.45 9.33 1.77
C ARG A 81 -10.59 8.80 2.91
N PHE A 82 -9.79 7.77 2.65
CA PHE A 82 -8.72 7.36 3.56
C PHE A 82 -7.65 8.46 3.62
N LYS A 83 -7.38 8.97 4.83
CA LYS A 83 -6.29 9.92 5.06
C LYS A 83 -5.01 9.15 5.33
N ILE A 84 -4.02 9.32 4.46
CA ILE A 84 -2.73 8.63 4.58
C ILE A 84 -1.67 9.68 4.91
N ASN A 85 -0.99 9.49 6.03
CA ASN A 85 0.00 10.40 6.58
C ASN A 85 1.35 9.68 6.80
N GLY A 86 2.41 10.46 7.02
CA GLY A 86 3.76 9.94 7.25
C GLY A 86 4.83 11.00 7.03
N ASP A 87 6.06 10.57 6.74
CA ASP A 87 7.14 11.46 6.39
C ASP A 87 6.80 12.34 5.17
N THR A 88 7.05 13.65 5.28
CA THR A 88 6.64 14.62 4.26
C THR A 88 7.28 14.34 2.89
N ALA A 89 8.54 13.93 2.85
CA ALA A 89 9.22 13.66 1.58
C ALA A 89 8.69 12.37 0.94
N LEU A 90 8.38 11.34 1.75
CA LEU A 90 7.73 10.12 1.28
C LEU A 90 6.31 10.39 0.77
N MET A 91 5.49 11.11 1.53
CA MET A 91 4.12 11.45 1.15
C MET A 91 4.06 12.22 -0.17
N LYS A 92 4.96 13.18 -0.40
CA LYS A 92 5.06 13.89 -1.69
C LYS A 92 5.38 12.95 -2.86
N ARG A 93 6.25 11.96 -2.65
CA ARG A 93 6.59 10.96 -3.68
C ARG A 93 5.40 10.04 -3.96
N MET A 94 4.70 9.60 -2.93
CA MET A 94 3.53 8.74 -3.06
C MET A 94 2.36 9.45 -3.75
N ASP A 95 2.10 10.71 -3.38
CA ASP A 95 1.09 11.55 -4.05
C ASP A 95 1.39 11.73 -5.54
N LYS A 96 2.65 12.04 -5.88
CA LYS A 96 3.09 12.14 -7.28
C LYS A 96 2.88 10.83 -8.04
N LEU A 97 3.28 9.69 -7.47
CA LEU A 97 3.11 8.38 -8.08
C LEU A 97 1.63 8.05 -8.33
N LEU A 98 0.78 8.27 -7.32
CA LEU A 98 -0.65 7.99 -7.40
C LEU A 98 -1.35 8.90 -8.41
N LYS A 99 -0.99 10.19 -8.49
CA LYS A 99 -1.47 11.10 -9.54
C LYS A 99 -1.10 10.60 -10.93
N GLN A 100 0.14 10.12 -11.13
CA GLN A 100 0.53 9.51 -12.40
C GLN A 100 -0.29 8.26 -12.76
N PHE A 101 -0.73 7.46 -11.79
CA PHE A 101 -1.64 6.34 -12.04
C PHE A 101 -3.03 6.81 -12.48
N VAL A 102 -3.54 7.89 -11.90
CA VAL A 102 -4.81 8.51 -12.33
C VAL A 102 -4.69 9.06 -13.75
N ASP A 103 -3.64 9.82 -14.03
CA ASP A 103 -3.40 10.45 -15.35
C ASP A 103 -3.24 9.39 -16.46
N GLN A 104 -2.61 8.27 -16.14
CA GLN A 104 -2.44 7.13 -17.04
C GLN A 104 -3.66 6.19 -17.08
N GLN A 105 -4.78 6.57 -16.46
CA GLN A 105 -6.02 5.79 -16.42
C GLN A 105 -5.84 4.37 -15.86
N ARG A 106 -4.95 4.19 -14.87
CA ARG A 106 -4.66 2.89 -14.23
C ARG A 106 -5.56 2.57 -13.03
N MET A 107 -6.37 3.53 -12.59
CA MET A 107 -7.21 3.41 -11.37
C MET A 107 -8.64 2.95 -11.64
N LYS A 108 -9.13 3.10 -12.88
CA LYS A 108 -10.49 2.73 -13.29
C LYS A 108 -10.49 2.41 -14.78
N LEU A 109 -11.35 1.49 -15.21
CA LEU A 109 -11.59 1.26 -16.64
C LEU A 109 -12.19 2.52 -17.31
N PRO A 110 -11.96 2.72 -18.62
CA PRO A 110 -12.51 3.86 -19.36
C PRO A 110 -14.04 3.98 -19.21
N GLY A 111 -14.56 5.21 -19.25
CA GLY A 111 -16.01 5.49 -19.32
C GLY A 111 -16.53 6.46 -18.26
N THR A 112 -15.83 6.61 -17.13
CA THR A 112 -16.17 7.61 -16.11
C THR A 112 -14.91 8.19 -15.49
N LYS A 113 -15.01 9.40 -14.94
CA LYS A 113 -13.92 10.03 -14.19
C LYS A 113 -13.64 9.22 -12.92
N TYR A 114 -12.36 8.99 -12.63
CA TYR A 114 -11.94 8.40 -11.35
C TYR A 114 -11.92 9.48 -10.26
N GLU A 115 -12.53 9.16 -9.11
CA GLU A 115 -12.44 9.96 -7.89
C GLU A 115 -11.58 9.20 -6.88
N PRO A 116 -10.47 9.79 -6.38
CA PRO A 116 -9.62 9.12 -5.41
C PRO A 116 -10.36 8.71 -4.13
N CYS A 117 -10.18 7.46 -3.71
CA CYS A 117 -10.62 6.96 -2.40
C CYS A 117 -9.66 7.34 -1.25
N TYR A 118 -8.58 8.06 -1.56
CA TYR A 118 -7.52 8.43 -0.63
C TYR A 118 -7.22 9.94 -0.69
N GLU A 119 -6.64 10.44 0.38
CA GLU A 119 -6.07 11.78 0.51
C GLU A 119 -4.68 11.66 1.14
N ILE A 120 -3.65 12.11 0.42
CA ILE A 120 -2.27 12.11 0.93
C ILE A 120 -2.01 13.40 1.69
N ILE A 121 -1.74 13.28 2.99
CA ILE A 121 -1.48 14.42 3.85
C ILE A 121 -0.02 14.86 3.68
N THR A 122 0.19 15.98 2.99
CA THR A 122 1.52 16.52 2.65
C THR A 122 1.90 17.79 3.42
N ALA A 123 0.99 18.34 4.22
CA ALA A 123 1.21 19.52 5.05
C ALA A 123 1.11 19.17 6.54
N VAL A 124 1.96 19.78 7.37
CA VAL A 124 1.74 19.83 8.81
C VAL A 124 0.52 20.72 9.04
N PRO A 125 -0.53 20.28 9.75
CA PRO A 125 -1.62 21.17 10.11
C PRO A 125 -1.04 22.33 10.93
N VAL A 126 -1.15 23.54 10.39
CA VAL A 126 -0.92 24.76 11.17
C VAL A 126 -2.04 24.78 12.20
N ASN A 127 -1.71 24.45 13.45
CA ASN A 127 -2.62 24.71 14.56
C ASN A 127 -2.80 26.23 14.65
N SER A 128 -3.92 26.72 14.11
CA SER A 128 -4.45 28.04 14.43
C SER A 128 -4.86 28.02 15.90
N LYS A 129 -3.95 28.46 16.77
CA LYS A 129 -4.33 29.06 18.05
C LYS A 129 -4.70 30.51 17.82
#